data_AF-A0A5B8UEG1-F1
#
_entry.id   AF-A0A5B8UEG1-F1
#
_cell.length_a   1.000
_cell.length_b   1.000
_cell.length_c   1.000
_cell.angle_alpha   90.00
_cell.angle_beta   90.00
_cell.angle_gamma   90.00
#
_symmetry.space_group_name_H-M   'P 1'
#
loop_
_entity.id
_entity.type
_entity.pdbx_description
1 polymer ?
#
loop_
_entity_poly.entity_id
_entity_poly.type
_entity_poly.pdbx_seq_one_letter_code
_entity_poly.pdbx_strand_id
1 'polypeptide(L)' 'MNTVEQMREEVKNYIDAADEKIVKMVHAILEVDAADDQEWWEAMPDEVKDDVEEAIRQSDNDEVMSFAEVKQKYPQWFSK' A
#
# COMPACT_ATOMS: atom_id res chain seq x y z
N MET A 1 -16.90 3.82 24.11
CA MET A 1 -15.95 2.91 23.47
C MET A 1 -16.42 2.68 22.05
N ASN A 2 -15.57 3.02 21.08
CA ASN A 2 -15.76 2.58 19.70
C ASN A 2 -15.50 1.06 19.66
N THR A 3 -16.24 0.32 18.84
CA THR A 3 -16.09 -1.14 18.66
C THR A 3 -14.63 -1.55 18.45
N VAL A 4 -13.83 -0.72 17.78
CA VAL A 4 -12.39 -0.96 17.56
C VAL A 4 -11.56 -0.91 18.84
N GLU A 5 -11.88 0.00 19.77
CA GLU A 5 -11.17 0.09 21.06
C GLU A 5 -11.40 -1.18 21.88
N GLN A 6 -12.63 -1.68 21.89
CA GLN A 6 -12.98 -2.93 22.56
C GLN A 6 -12.26 -4.13 21.94
N MET A 7 -12.23 -4.22 20.60
CA MET A 7 -11.50 -5.28 19.90
C MET A 7 -10.00 -5.26 20.22
N ARG A 8 -9.39 -4.08 20.38
CA ARG A 8 -7.97 -3.97 20.77
C ARG A 8 -7.71 -4.49 22.18
N GLU A 9 -8.60 -4.22 23.13
CA GLU A 9 -8.48 -4.74 24.50
C GLU A 9 -8.64 -6.26 24.54
N GLU A 10 -9.61 -6.81 23.81
CA GLU A 10 -9.84 -8.25 23.72
C GLU A 10 -8.64 -8.97 23.10
N VAL A 11 -8.08 -8.46 22.01
CA VAL A 11 -6.87 -9.02 21.37
C VAL A 11 -5.68 -9.04 22.32
N LYS A 12 -5.44 -7.97 23.09
CA LYS A 12 -4.36 -7.94 24.10
C LYS A 12 -4.54 -9.04 25.14
N ASN A 13 -5.75 -9.18 25.68
CA ASN A 13 -6.06 -10.22 26.66
C ASN A 13 -5.85 -11.63 26.09
N TYR A 14 -6.17 -11.86 24.81
CA TYR A 14 -5.93 -13.15 24.15
C TYR A 14 -4.44 -13.43 23.95
N ILE A 15 -3.64 -12.42 23.61
CA ILE A 15 -2.18 -12.57 23.45
C ILE A 15 -1.51 -12.86 24.80
N ASP A 16 -1.92 -12.16 25.87
CA ASP A 16 -1.33 -12.33 27.21
C ASP A 16 -1.58 -13.73 27.78
N ALA A 17 -2.68 -14.38 27.39
CA ALA A 17 -3.05 -15.72 27.80
C ALA A 17 -2.64 -16.83 26.81
N ALA A 18 -2.09 -16.47 25.64
CA ALA A 18 -1.74 -17.42 24.60
C ALA A 18 -0.42 -18.17 24.89
N ASP A 19 -0.31 -19.39 24.38
CA ASP A 19 0.95 -20.12 24.40
C ASP A 19 1.95 -19.55 23.37
N GLU A 20 3.23 -19.88 23.56
CA GLU A 20 4.33 -19.38 22.72
C GLU A 20 4.12 -19.67 21.22
N LYS A 21 3.47 -20.79 20.88
CA LYS A 21 3.21 -21.17 19.49
C LYS A 21 2.20 -20.22 18.86
N ILE A 22 1.11 -19.92 19.56
CA ILE A 22 0.08 -18.99 19.09
C ILE A 22 0.65 -17.57 18.97
N VAL A 23 1.45 -17.12 19.94
CA VAL A 23 2.11 -15.80 19.87
C VAL A 23 3.02 -15.69 18.65
N LYS A 24 3.86 -16.70 18.38
CA LYS A 24 4.73 -16.73 17.19
C LYS A 24 3.95 -16.73 15.88
N MET A 25 2.82 -17.43 15.84
CA MET A 25 1.96 -17.46 14.65
C MET A 25 1.30 -16.10 14.39
N VAL A 26 0.79 -15.45 15.43
CA VAL A 26 0.21 -14.09 15.33
C VAL A 26 1.28 -13.08 14.91
N HIS A 27 2.49 -13.17 15.47
CA HIS A 27 3.63 -12.33 15.07
C HIS A 27 3.94 -12.47 13.58
N ALA A 28 4.05 -13.71 13.07
CA ALA A 28 4.35 -13.95 11.67
C ALA A 28 3.25 -13.41 10.73
N ILE A 29 1.97 -13.53 11.12
CA ILE A 29 0.87 -12.96 10.33
C ILE A 29 0.95 -11.44 10.27
N LEU A 30 1.23 -10.79 11.40
CA LEU A 30 1.35 -9.33 11.47
C LEU A 30 2.61 -8.81 10.78
N GLU A 31 3.72 -9.55 10.82
CA GLU A 31 4.93 -9.21 10.06
C GLU A 31 4.70 -9.31 8.56
N VAL A 32 3.98 -10.32 8.08
CA VAL A 32 3.65 -10.44 6.65
C VAL A 32 2.72 -9.30 6.21
N ASP A 33 1.70 -8.99 7.00
CA ASP A 33 0.78 -7.87 6.72
C ASP A 33 1.48 -6.51 6.76
N ALA A 34 2.43 -6.33 7.68
CA ALA A 34 3.24 -5.11 7.77
C ALA A 34 4.33 -5.04 6.67
N ALA A 35 4.88 -6.18 6.27
CA ALA A 35 5.82 -6.29 5.16
C ALA A 35 5.16 -5.92 3.84
N ASP A 36 3.93 -6.38 3.61
CA ASP A 36 3.22 -6.19 2.35
C ASP A 36 2.84 -4.72 2.05
N ASP A 37 2.76 -3.84 3.04
CA ASP A 37 2.40 -2.42 2.83
C ASP A 37 3.62 -1.48 2.74
N GLN A 38 4.73 -1.80 3.41
CA GLN A 38 5.91 -0.93 3.48
C GLN A 38 7.12 -1.51 2.73
N GLU A 39 7.33 -2.83 2.73
CA GLU A 39 8.50 -3.43 2.08
C GLU A 39 8.41 -3.42 0.56
N TRP A 40 7.22 -3.57 -0.03
CA TRP A 40 7.09 -3.57 -1.48
C TRP A 40 7.51 -2.23 -2.08
N TRP A 41 7.09 -1.11 -1.48
CA TRP A 41 7.45 0.23 -1.92
C TRP A 41 8.94 0.46 -1.70
N GLU A 42 9.45 0.13 -0.52
CA GLU A 42 10.88 0.28 -0.20
C GLU A 42 11.78 -0.58 -1.10
N ALA A 43 11.30 -1.73 -1.56
CA ALA A 43 12.02 -2.63 -2.48
C ALA A 43 11.96 -2.21 -3.96
N MET A 44 11.14 -1.22 -4.33
CA MET A 44 11.10 -0.70 -5.69
C MET A 44 12.44 -0.02 -6.06
N PRO A 45 12.91 -0.14 -7.32
CA PRO A 45 14.07 0.62 -7.77
C PRO A 45 13.85 2.13 -7.61
N ASP A 46 14.90 2.85 -7.21
CA ASP A 46 14.82 4.30 -6.97
C ASP A 46 14.29 5.07 -8.19
N GLU A 47 14.69 4.67 -9.42
CA GLU A 47 14.16 5.27 -10.66
C GLU A 47 12.64 5.17 -10.77
N VAL A 48 12.04 4.07 -10.31
CA VAL A 48 10.59 3.90 -10.36
C VAL A 48 9.91 4.71 -9.27
N LYS A 49 10.54 4.83 -8.09
CA LYS A 49 10.04 5.71 -7.02
C LYS A 49 10.03 7.17 -7.49
N ASP A 50 11.14 7.61 -8.10
CA ASP A 50 11.29 8.95 -8.66
C ASP A 50 10.23 9.24 -9.73
N ASP A 51 10.02 8.32 -10.68
CA ASP A 51 9.01 8.46 -11.74
C ASP A 51 7.58 8.59 -11.16
N VAL A 52 7.26 7.83 -10.11
CA VAL A 52 5.94 7.86 -9.46
C VAL A 52 5.76 9.16 -8.67
N GLU A 53 6.77 9.60 -7.91
CA GLU A 53 6.73 10.87 -7.18
C GLU A 53 6.58 12.06 -8.14
N GLU A 54 7.29 12.03 -9.26
CA GLU A 54 7.18 13.04 -10.31
C GLU A 54 5.79 13.04 -10.95
N ALA A 55 5.21 11.87 -11.23
CA ALA A 55 3.84 11.77 -11.75
C ALA A 55 2.80 12.34 -10.76
N ILE A 56 2.97 12.10 -9.46
CA ILE A 56 2.11 12.70 -8.42
C ILE A 56 2.28 14.22 -8.41
N ARG A 57 3.52 14.72 -8.43
CA ARG A 57 3.82 16.16 -8.48
C ARG A 57 3.19 16.82 -9.71
N GLN A 58 3.27 16.18 -10.88
CA GLN A 58 2.66 16.67 -12.12
C GLN A 58 1.13 16.70 -11.98
N SER A 59 0.53 15.67 -11.41
CA SER A 59 -0.91 15.62 -11.13
C SER A 59 -1.38 16.76 -10.22
N ASP A 60 -0.66 17.03 -9.13
CA ASP A 60 -1.00 18.10 -8.18
C ASP A 60 -0.87 19.51 -8.79
N ASN A 61 -0.08 19.66 -9.85
CA ASN A 61 0.12 20.91 -10.57
C ASN A 61 -0.73 21.01 -11.86
N ASP A 62 -1.71 20.12 -12.05
CA ASP A 62 -2.52 20.02 -13.27
C ASP A 62 -1.68 19.82 -14.56
N GLU A 63 -0.46 19.31 -14.44
CA GLU A 63 0.46 18.97 -15.56
C GLU A 63 0.09 17.62 -16.20
N VAL A 64 -1.21 17.36 -16.37
CA VAL A 64 -1.76 16.10 -16.88
C VAL A 64 -2.41 16.29 -18.26
N MET A 65 -2.49 15.20 -19.02
CA MET A 65 -3.26 15.18 -20.27
C MET A 65 -4.58 14.44 -20.04
N SER A 66 -5.67 15.01 -20.54
CA SER A 66 -6.94 14.30 -20.56
C SER A 66 -6.86 13.07 -21.46
N PHE A 67 -7.73 12.09 -21.19
CA PHE A 67 -7.80 10.87 -21.99
C PHE A 67 -8.05 11.14 -23.49
N ALA A 68 -8.80 12.20 -23.81
CA ALA A 68 -9.04 12.61 -25.20
C ALA A 68 -7.76 13.11 -25.88
N GLU A 69 -6.97 13.93 -25.18
CA GLU A 69 -5.69 14.45 -25.68
C GLU A 69 -4.65 13.34 -25.84
N VAL A 70 -4.60 12.38 -24.91
CA VAL A 70 -3.73 11.20 -25.02
C VAL A 70 -4.07 10.37 -26.25
N LYS A 71 -5.36 10.13 -26.52
CA LYS A 71 -5.81 9.40 -27.72
C LYS A 71 -5.44 10.11 -29.02
N GLN A 72 -5.55 11.43 -29.04
CA GLN A 72 -5.17 12.23 -30.20
C GLN A 72 -3.66 12.21 -30.44
N LYS A 73 -2.87 12.31 -29.37
CA LYS A 73 -1.40 12.38 -29.44
C LYS A 73 -0.74 11.03 -29.71
N TYR A 74 -1.33 9.93 -29.21
CA TYR A 74 -0.77 8.58 -29.32
C TYR A 74 -1.80 7.56 -29.86
N PRO A 75 -2.33 7.77 -31.08
CA PRO A 75 -3.38 6.90 -31.64
C PRO A 75 -2.96 5.43 -31.75
N GLN A 76 -1.66 5.17 -31.97
CA GLN A 76 -1.09 3.82 -32.08
C GLN A 76 -1.23 2.98 -30.80
N TRP A 77 -1.37 3.60 -29.63
CA TRP A 77 -1.60 2.89 -28.37
C TRP A 77 -3.02 2.35 -28.24
N PHE A 78 -3.93 2.78 -29.11
CA PHE A 78 -5.36 2.45 -29.06
C PHE A 78 -5.86 1.68 -30.28
N SER A 79 -5.02 1.49 -31.30
CA SER A 79 -5.31 0.63 -32.45
C SER A 79 -4.85 -0.80 -32.18
N LYS A 80 -5.74 -1.78 -32.34
CA LYS A 80 -5.41 -3.22 -32.31
C LYS A 80 -4.67 -3.67 -33.57
#